data_AF-A0A2J8MTV0-F1
#
_entry.id   AF-A0A2J8MTV0-F1
#
_cell.length_a   1.000
_cell.length_b   1.000
_cell.length_c   1.000
_cell.angle_alpha   90.00
_cell.angle_beta   90.00
_cell.angle_gamma   90.00
#
_symmetry.space_group_name_H-M   'P 1'
#
loop_
_entity.id
_entity.type
_entity.pdbx_description
1 polymer ?
#
loop_
_entity_poly.entity_id
_entity_poly.type
_entity_poly.pdbx_seq_one_letter_code
_entity_poly.pdbx_strand_id
1 'polypeptide(L)'
;AYGVPPSAWTGSVDILLEYRSSENPVRYGQCWVFAGVFNTFLRCLGIPARIVTNYFSAHDNDANLQMDIFLEEDGNVNSKLTKDSVWHPSIPAAGMSPKST
;
A
#
# COMPACT_ATOMS: atom_id res chain seq x y z
N ALA A 1 5.20 -16.01 18.58
CA ALA A 1 5.43 -14.79 17.78
C ALA A 1 4.07 -14.20 17.44
N TYR A 2 3.81 -12.90 17.71
CA TYR A 2 2.47 -12.29 17.63
C TYR A 2 2.08 -11.77 16.22
N GLY A 3 2.45 -12.50 15.16
CA GLY A 3 2.09 -12.15 13.77
C GLY A 3 3.06 -12.71 12.72
N VAL A 4 2.68 -12.57 11.45
CA VAL A 4 3.44 -13.00 10.27
C VAL A 4 4.07 -11.78 9.59
N PRO A 5 5.37 -11.81 9.23
CA PRO A 5 6.01 -10.69 8.54
C PRO A 5 5.40 -10.49 7.15
N PRO A 6 5.20 -9.23 6.69
CA PRO A 6 4.52 -8.94 5.43
C PRO A 6 5.12 -9.60 4.18
N SER A 7 6.43 -9.86 4.19
CA SER A 7 7.15 -10.52 3.10
C SER A 7 6.91 -12.04 3.01
N ALA A 8 6.36 -12.67 4.06
CA ALA A 8 6.06 -14.09 4.05
C ALA A 8 4.69 -14.43 3.43
N TRP A 9 3.82 -13.44 3.21
CA TRP A 9 2.55 -13.65 2.53
C TRP A 9 2.76 -13.92 1.04
N THR A 10 2.33 -15.09 0.59
CA THR A 10 2.38 -15.50 -0.82
C THR A 10 1.03 -15.33 -1.53
N GLY A 11 -0.04 -15.05 -0.79
CA GLY A 11 -1.40 -14.93 -1.32
C GLY A 11 -2.40 -14.37 -0.30
N SER A 12 -3.62 -14.10 -0.78
CA SER A 12 -4.71 -13.50 0.00
C SER A 12 -5.59 -14.52 0.73
N VAL A 13 -5.54 -15.79 0.34
CA VAL A 13 -6.44 -16.84 0.86
C VAL A 13 -6.22 -17.06 2.35
N ASP A 14 -4.98 -17.29 2.78
CA ASP A 14 -4.66 -17.54 4.19
C ASP A 14 -5.05 -16.35 5.07
N ILE A 15 -4.80 -15.13 4.59
CA ILE A 15 -5.19 -13.90 5.27
C ILE A 15 -6.71 -13.80 5.44
N LEU A 16 -7.48 -14.06 4.37
CA LEU A 16 -8.94 -13.98 4.41
C LEU A 16 -9.57 -15.07 5.29
N LEU A 17 -9.03 -16.29 5.24
CA LEU A 17 -9.49 -17.40 6.07
C LEU A 17 -9.16 -17.17 7.54
N GLU A 18 -7.95 -16.67 7.86
CA GLU A 18 -7.56 -16.32 9.22
C GLU A 18 -8.42 -15.17 9.77
N TYR A 19 -8.68 -14.14 8.96
CA TYR A 19 -9.59 -13.06 9.34
C TYR A 19 -10.99 -13.59 9.65
N ARG A 20 -11.52 -14.49 8.80
CA ARG A 20 -12.85 -15.06 9.01
C ARG A 20 -12.91 -15.96 10.25
N SER A 21 -11.86 -16.72 10.52
CA SER A 21 -11.82 -17.66 11.64
C SER A 21 -11.56 -16.98 12.99
N SER A 22 -10.70 -15.96 13.01
CA SER A 22 -10.35 -15.26 14.24
C SER A 22 -11.30 -14.10 14.55
N GLU A 23 -12.01 -13.59 13.55
CA GLU A 23 -12.80 -12.35 13.58
C GLU A 23 -12.01 -11.13 14.08
N ASN A 24 -10.68 -11.22 14.01
CA ASN A 24 -9.74 -10.22 14.47
C ASN A 24 -8.82 -9.78 13.32
N PRO A 25 -8.25 -8.57 13.36
CA PRO A 25 -7.31 -8.12 12.34
C PRO A 25 -6.08 -9.03 12.24
N VAL A 26 -5.82 -9.54 11.03
CA VAL A 26 -4.62 -10.35 10.73
C VAL A 26 -3.39 -9.45 10.69
N ARG A 27 -2.34 -9.84 11.40
CA ARG A 27 -1.08 -9.08 11.51
C ARG A 27 0.05 -9.84 10.81
N TYR A 28 0.84 -9.25 9.93
CA TYR A 28 0.95 -7.83 9.54
C TYR A 28 0.88 -7.65 8.02
N GLY A 29 0.51 -6.46 7.55
CA GLY A 29 0.41 -6.14 6.12
C GLY A 29 1.24 -4.91 5.73
N GLN A 30 1.74 -4.90 4.50
CA GLN A 30 2.23 -3.71 3.78
C GLN A 30 1.39 -3.49 2.52
N CYS A 31 1.66 -2.43 1.76
CA CYS A 31 0.87 -2.02 0.59
C CYS A 31 0.55 -3.15 -0.40
N TRP A 32 1.50 -4.03 -0.72
CA TRP A 32 1.27 -5.19 -1.61
C TRP A 32 0.34 -6.25 -1.03
N VAL A 33 0.37 -6.44 0.28
CA VAL A 33 -0.54 -7.36 0.98
C VAL A 33 -1.97 -6.84 0.86
N PHE A 34 -2.18 -5.55 1.12
CA PHE A 34 -3.49 -4.90 0.99
C PHE A 34 -4.00 -4.94 -0.46
N ALA A 35 -3.15 -4.59 -1.43
CA ALA A 35 -3.53 -4.63 -2.84
C ALA A 35 -3.93 -6.04 -3.31
N GLY A 36 -3.21 -7.07 -2.86
CA GLY A 36 -3.53 -8.47 -3.15
C GLY A 36 -4.87 -8.91 -2.57
N VAL A 37 -5.12 -8.60 -1.30
CA VAL A 37 -6.39 -8.92 -0.62
C VAL A 37 -7.56 -8.19 -1.28
N PHE A 38 -7.43 -6.88 -1.52
CA PHE A 38 -8.51 -6.09 -2.11
C PHE A 38 -8.81 -6.48 -3.57
N ASN A 39 -7.79 -6.78 -4.37
CA ASN A 39 -7.98 -7.30 -5.72
C ASN A 39 -8.70 -8.67 -5.72
N THR A 40 -8.42 -9.51 -4.72
CA THR A 40 -9.14 -10.79 -4.53
C THR A 40 -10.61 -10.53 -4.24
N PHE A 41 -10.91 -9.61 -3.30
CA PHE A 41 -12.27 -9.24 -2.95
C PHE A 41 -13.08 -8.74 -4.15
N LEU A 42 -12.52 -7.80 -4.93
CA LEU A 42 -13.18 -7.26 -6.13
C LEU A 42 -13.48 -8.36 -7.17
N ARG A 43 -12.51 -9.24 -7.44
CA ARG A 43 -12.71 -10.35 -8.38
C ARG A 43 -13.74 -11.36 -7.89
N CYS A 44 -13.77 -11.65 -6.59
CA CYS A 44 -14.79 -12.51 -5.99
C CYS A 44 -16.21 -11.95 -6.14
N LEU A 45 -16.37 -10.62 -6.16
CA LEU A 45 -17.65 -9.95 -6.43
C LEU A 45 -17.97 -9.80 -7.93
N GLY A 46 -17.12 -10.31 -8.82
CA GLY A 46 -17.29 -10.18 -10.27
C GLY A 46 -16.91 -8.81 -10.83
N ILE A 47 -16.22 -7.97 -10.06
CA ILE A 47 -15.71 -6.67 -10.50
C ILE A 47 -14.33 -6.87 -11.13
N PRO A 48 -14.13 -6.51 -12.41
CA PRO A 48 -12.82 -6.59 -13.05
C PRO A 48 -11.80 -5.65 -12.38
N ALA A 49 -10.76 -6.23 -11.77
CA ALA A 49 -9.70 -5.50 -11.09
C ALA A 49 -8.32 -6.04 -11.45
N ARG A 50 -7.33 -5.14 -11.41
CA ARG A 50 -5.91 -5.46 -11.56
C ARG A 50 -5.07 -4.65 -10.57
N ILE A 51 -3.93 -5.20 -10.17
CA ILE A 51 -2.97 -4.51 -9.32
C ILE A 51 -2.04 -3.68 -10.21
N VAL A 52 -1.84 -2.40 -9.87
CA VAL A 52 -0.96 -1.46 -10.59
C VAL A 52 0.13 -0.99 -9.62
N THR A 53 1.40 -1.12 -10.00
CA THR A 53 2.54 -0.67 -9.19
C THR A 53 2.95 0.73 -9.60
N ASN A 54 2.88 1.70 -8.68
CA ASN A 54 3.45 3.02 -8.90
C ASN A 54 4.90 3.08 -8.40
N TYR A 55 5.82 3.52 -9.26
CA TYR A 55 7.22 3.77 -8.92
C TYR A 55 7.36 5.25 -8.53
N PHE A 56 8.03 5.54 -7.41
CA PHE A 56 8.12 6.89 -6.80
C PHE A 56 6.76 7.45 -6.37
N SER A 57 6.05 6.70 -5.54
CA SER A 57 4.77 7.18 -5.00
C SER A 57 5.04 8.23 -3.93
N ALA A 58 4.72 9.48 -4.24
CA ALA A 58 4.63 10.53 -3.24
C ALA A 58 3.56 10.13 -2.22
N HIS A 59 3.96 10.09 -0.94
CA HIS A 59 3.00 10.03 0.16
C HIS A 59 2.85 11.46 0.68
N ASP A 60 1.99 12.18 -0.04
CA ASP A 60 1.59 13.54 0.27
C ASP A 60 0.77 13.53 1.57
N ASN A 61 1.19 14.31 2.56
CA ASN A 61 0.60 14.36 3.90
C ASN A 61 -0.28 15.60 4.11
N ASP A 62 -0.38 16.50 3.12
CA ASP A 62 -1.15 17.75 3.22
C ASP A 62 -2.06 18.02 2.00
N ALA A 63 -2.09 17.10 1.04
CA ALA A 63 -2.90 17.12 -0.17
C ALA A 63 -2.65 18.36 -1.06
N ASN A 64 -1.47 18.97 -0.95
CA ASN A 64 -1.13 20.19 -1.69
C ASN A 64 -0.51 19.93 -3.08
N LEU A 65 -0.30 18.65 -3.48
CA LEU A 65 0.30 18.22 -4.76
C LEU A 65 1.76 18.70 -4.97
N GLN A 66 2.41 19.20 -3.94
CA GLN A 66 3.80 19.68 -3.93
C GLN A 66 4.60 18.89 -2.90
N MET A 67 5.91 18.82 -3.07
CA MET A 67 6.81 18.10 -2.17
C MET A 67 7.79 19.11 -1.62
N ASP A 68 7.61 19.48 -0.36
CA ASP A 68 8.42 20.52 0.26
C ASP A 68 9.61 19.91 1.00
N ILE A 69 10.80 20.03 0.39
CA ILE A 69 12.06 19.61 0.99
C ILE A 69 12.71 20.85 1.62
N PHE A 70 12.75 20.90 2.95
CA PHE A 70 13.43 21.98 3.67
C PHE A 70 14.90 21.62 3.88
N LEU A 71 15.79 22.40 3.25
CA LEU A 71 17.25 22.29 3.38
C LEU A 71 17.76 23.28 4.43
N GLU A 72 18.72 22.84 5.25
CA GLU A 72 19.52 23.69 6.12
C GLU A 72 20.60 24.44 5.30
N GLU A 73 21.23 25.47 5.89
CA GLU A 73 22.30 26.26 5.24
C GLU A 73 23.52 25.43 4.80
N ASP A 74 23.71 24.23 5.37
CA ASP A 74 24.78 23.30 5.03
C ASP A 74 24.41 22.30 3.91
N GLY A 75 23.19 22.40 3.37
CA GLY A 75 22.65 21.51 2.34
C GLY A 75 22.09 20.19 2.86
N ASN A 76 22.04 19.96 4.18
CA ASN A 76 21.40 18.79 4.76
C ASN A 76 19.87 18.95 4.84
N VAL A 77 19.15 17.85 4.70
CA VAL A 77 17.68 17.83 4.82
C VAL A 77 17.28 17.99 6.29
N ASN A 78 16.49 19.03 6.59
CA ASN A 78 15.92 19.23 7.92
C ASN A 78 14.78 18.21 8.14
N SER A 79 15.09 17.14 8.88
CA SER A 79 14.16 16.06 9.23
C SER A 79 13.05 16.45 10.21
N LYS A 80 13.08 17.65 10.80
CA LYS A 80 12.01 18.16 11.68
C LYS A 80 10.92 18.92 10.90
N LEU A 81 11.28 19.53 9.76
CA LEU A 81 10.37 20.32 8.93
C LEU A 81 9.88 19.54 7.69
N THR A 82 10.74 18.70 7.10
CA THR A 82 10.39 17.87 5.94
C THR A 82 9.56 16.66 6.41
N LYS A 83 8.23 16.79 6.36
CA LYS A 83 7.28 15.70 6.70
C LYS A 83 6.89 14.85 5.50
N ASP A 84 7.09 15.36 4.29
CA ASP A 84 6.80 14.64 3.06
C ASP A 84 7.89 13.61 2.80
N SER A 85 7.47 12.42 2.40
CA SER A 85 8.37 11.31 2.11
C SER A 85 8.04 10.69 0.77
N VAL A 86 9.07 10.48 -0.03
CA VAL A 86 9.00 9.61 -1.21
C VAL A 86 9.13 8.18 -0.71
N TRP A 87 8.14 7.33 -1.02
CA TRP A 87 8.26 5.90 -0.76
C TRP A 87 8.96 5.24 -1.96
N HIS A 88 10.12 4.61 -1.72
CA HIS A 88 10.89 3.85 -2.71
C HIS A 88 10.51 2.35 -2.65
N PRO A 89 10.63 1.61 -3.77
CA PRO A 89 9.65 1.45 -4.84
C PRO A 89 8.59 0.37 -4.53
N SER A 90 7.43 0.49 -5.18
CA SER A 90 6.31 -0.47 -5.22
C SER A 90 5.23 -0.28 -4.13
N ILE A 91 4.45 0.79 -4.25
CA ILE A 91 3.09 0.79 -3.69
C ILE A 91 2.16 0.29 -4.79
N PRO A 92 1.76 -0.99 -4.77
CA PRO A 92 0.67 -1.46 -5.60
C PRO A 92 -0.65 -0.88 -5.09
N ALA A 93 -1.43 -0.30 -6.00
CA ALA A 93 -2.82 0.07 -5.78
C ALA A 93 -3.71 -0.87 -6.62
N ALA A 94 -4.89 -1.22 -6.11
CA ALA A 94 -5.88 -1.90 -6.94
C ALA A 94 -6.54 -0.87 -7.86
N GLY A 95 -6.37 -1.04 -9.18
CA GLY A 95 -7.07 -0.26 -10.19
C GLY A 95 -8.30 -1.03 -10.68
N MET A 96 -9.45 -0.35 -10.77
CA MET A 96 -10.59 -0.84 -11.54
C MET A 96 -10.22 -0.78 -13.02
N SER A 97 -10.35 -1.91 -13.73
CA SER A 97 -10.20 -1.89 -15.19
C SER A 97 -11.53 -1.44 -15.80
N PRO A 98 -11.54 -0.44 -16.69
CA PRO A 98 -12.69 -0.22 -17.55
C PRO A 98 -12.96 -1.52 -18.31
N LYS A 99 -14.20 -2.01 -18.30
CA LYS A 99 -14.60 -3.07 -19.24
C LYS A 99 -14.43 -2.49 -20.64
N SER A 100 -13.53 -3.04 -21.45
CA SER A 100 -13.65 -2.85 -22.90
C SER A 100 -14.94 -3.55 -23.33
N THR A 101 -15.89 -2.77 -23.85
CA THR A 101 -17.04 -3.25 -24.64
C THR A 101 -16.61 -4.23 -25.70
#